data_AF-A0A7V8A4Z0-F1
#
_entry.id   AF-A0A7V8A4Z0-F1
#
_cell.length_a   1.000
_cell.length_b   1.000
_cell.length_c   1.000
_cell.angle_alpha   90.00
_cell.angle_beta   90.00
_cell.angle_gamma   90.00
#
_symmetry.space_group_name_H-M   'P 1'
#
loop_
_entity.id
_entity.type
_entity.pdbx_description
1 polymer ?
#
loop_
_entity_poly.entity_id
_entity_poly.type
_entity_poly.pdbx_seq_one_letter_code
_entity_poly.pdbx_strand_id
1 'polypeptide(L)' 'MEINKDMTIGELVRDFPEVIPVLFSYHLGCIGCPSAQAETLEEACIVHGIDLQSMLEDLRVAVEEAKN' A
#
# COMPACT_ATOMS: atom_id res chain seq x y z
N MET A 1 -4.21 4.07 13.70
CA MET A 1 -3.20 4.66 12.80
C MET A 1 -3.87 4.92 11.47
N GLU A 2 -3.57 6.04 10.82
CA GLU A 2 -4.20 6.42 9.55
C GLU A 2 -3.23 6.15 8.40
N ILE A 3 -3.70 5.43 7.36
CA ILE A 3 -2.93 5.20 6.14
C ILE A 3 -2.74 6.54 5.42
N ASN A 4 -1.48 6.88 5.16
CA ASN A 4 -1.07 8.08 4.45
C ASN A 4 0.11 7.79 3.52
N LYS A 5 0.39 8.74 2.63
CA LYS A 5 1.35 8.59 1.53
C LYS A 5 2.81 8.39 1.96
N ASP A 6 3.15 8.83 3.18
CA ASP A 6 4.52 8.79 3.70
C ASP A 6 4.83 7.44 4.39
N MET A 7 3.82 6.57 4.57
CA MET A 7 4.05 5.21 5.05
C MET A 7 4.88 4.43 4.05
N THR A 8 5.83 3.65 4.54
CA THR A 8 6.54 2.67 3.72
C THR A 8 5.65 1.47 3.43
N ILE A 9 5.90 0.78 2.31
CA ILE A 9 5.22 -0.49 1.99
C ILE A 9 5.44 -1.50 3.12
N GLY A 10 6.62 -1.51 3.75
CA GLY A 10 6.92 -2.44 4.84
C GLY A 10 6.22 -2.14 6.16
N GLU A 11 5.96 -0.86 6.47
CA GLU A 11 5.08 -0.48 7.58
C GLU A 11 3.63 -0.85 7.26
N LEU A 12 3.15 -0.48 6.07
CA LEU A 12 1.78 -0.75 5.63
C LEU A 12 1.43 -2.24 5.72
N VAL A 13 2.27 -3.12 5.15
CA VAL A 13 2.01 -4.57 5.12
C VAL A 13 2.09 -5.21 6.51
N ARG A 14 2.91 -4.65 7.41
CA ARG A 14 3.05 -5.13 8.80
C ARG A 14 1.84 -4.77 9.65
N ASP A 15 1.37 -3.54 9.50
CA ASP A 15 0.32 -2.97 10.34
C ASP A 15 -1.08 -3.26 9.79
N PHE A 16 -1.19 -3.48 8.47
CA PHE A 16 -2.44 -3.74 7.75
C PHE A 16 -2.27 -4.89 6.72
N PRO A 17 -1.99 -6.13 7.15
CA PRO A 17 -1.78 -7.26 6.23
C PRO A 17 -2.96 -7.54 5.29
N GLU A 18 -4.18 -7.12 5.66
CA GLU A 18 -5.39 -7.21 4.85
C GLU A 18 -5.32 -6.43 3.53
N VAL A 19 -4.40 -5.45 3.41
CA VAL A 19 -4.26 -4.62 2.19
C VAL A 19 -3.37 -5.25 1.13
N ILE A 20 -2.70 -6.37 1.42
CA ILE A 20 -1.83 -7.08 0.48
C ILE A 20 -2.53 -7.35 -0.86
N PRO A 21 -3.79 -7.85 -0.92
CA PRO A 21 -4.50 -8.06 -2.17
C PRO A 21 -4.71 -6.77 -2.99
N VAL A 22 -4.89 -5.63 -2.31
CA VAL A 22 -5.00 -4.31 -2.96
C VAL A 22 -3.67 -3.94 -3.60
N LEU A 23 -2.54 -4.09 -2.89
CA LEU A 23 -1.22 -3.82 -3.47
C LEU A 23 -0.96 -4.67 -4.73
N PHE A 24 -1.41 -5.93 -4.73
CA PHE A 24 -1.32 -6.79 -5.92
C PHE A 24 -2.20 -6.30 -7.10
N SER A 25 -3.38 -5.71 -6.86
CA SER A 25 -4.23 -5.16 -7.93
C SER A 25 -3.60 -3.94 -8.60
N TYR A 26 -2.74 -3.22 -7.88
CA TYR A 26 -1.91 -2.13 -8.38
C TYR A 26 -0.60 -2.59 -9.04
N HIS A 27 -0.42 -3.88 -9.30
CA HIS A 27 0.78 -4.48 -9.89
C HIS A 27 2.05 -4.33 -9.03
N LEU A 28 1.91 -4.03 -7.73
CA LEU A 28 3.01 -4.02 -6.76
C LEU A 28 3.28 -5.43 -6.26
N GLY A 29 3.59 -6.36 -7.17
CA GLY A 29 3.78 -7.77 -6.83
C GLY A 29 5.06 -8.09 -6.05
N CYS A 30 6.04 -7.18 -6.09
CA CYS A 30 7.33 -7.34 -5.44
C CYS A 30 7.37 -6.80 -4.00
N ILE A 31 6.21 -6.65 -3.33
CA ILE A 31 6.14 -6.05 -1.99
C ILE A 31 7.04 -6.74 -0.96
N GLY A 32 7.41 -8.01 -1.12
CA GLY A 32 8.36 -8.71 -0.24
C GLY A 32 9.85 -8.42 -0.48
N CYS A 33 10.20 -7.68 -1.54
CA CYS A 33 11.58 -7.31 -1.86
C CYS A 33 12.08 -6.24 -0.87
N PRO A 34 13.33 -6.33 -0.36
CA PRO A 34 13.88 -5.31 0.53
C PRO A 34 13.83 -3.88 -0.05
N SER A 35 13.94 -3.74 -1.37
CA SER A 35 13.83 -2.44 -2.03
C SER A 35 12.40 -1.89 -1.92
N ALA A 36 11.40 -2.71 -2.27
CA ALA A 36 10.00 -2.30 -2.22
C ALA A 36 9.56 -1.97 -0.79
N GLN A 37 10.00 -2.75 0.19
CA GLN A 37 9.70 -2.53 1.60
C GLN A 37 10.18 -1.17 2.13
N ALA A 38 11.20 -0.57 1.51
CA ALA A 38 11.76 0.72 1.89
C ALA A 38 11.12 1.91 1.16
N GLU A 39 10.35 1.68 0.09
CA GLU A 39 9.65 2.74 -0.64
C GLU A 39 8.43 3.22 0.14
N THR A 40 8.22 4.54 0.16
CA THR A 40 6.93 5.13 0.55
C THR A 40 5.86 4.82 -0.48
N LEU A 41 4.59 4.91 -0.07
CA LEU A 41 3.47 4.76 -1.00
C LEU A 41 3.51 5.81 -2.12
N GLU A 42 3.90 7.05 -1.83
CA GLU A 42 4.09 8.10 -2.84
C GLU A 42 5.19 7.75 -3.85
N GLU A 43 6.36 7.29 -3.39
CA GLU A 43 7.46 6.90 -4.27
C GLU A 43 7.08 5.73 -5.16
N ALA A 44 6.50 4.68 -4.59
CA ALA A 44 6.02 3.53 -5.36
C ALA A 44 5.00 3.95 -6.42
N CYS A 45 4.06 4.84 -6.08
CA CYS A 45 3.10 5.36 -7.05
C CYS A 45 3.76 6.14 -8.18
N ILE A 46 4.75 6.98 -7.88
CA ILE A 46 5.49 7.75 -8.90
C ILE A 46 6.26 6.83 -9.84
N VAL A 47 6.99 5.85 -9.30
CA VAL A 47 7.83 4.92 -10.08
C VAL A 47 6.96 4.04 -11.00
N HIS A 48 5.79 3.62 -10.52
CA HIS A 48 4.92 2.68 -11.22
C HIS A 48 3.76 3.36 -11.98
N GLY A 49 3.65 4.69 -11.95
CA GLY A 49 2.60 5.43 -12.64
C GLY A 49 1.19 5.16 -12.09
N ILE A 50 1.08 4.96 -10.78
CA ILE A 50 -0.18 4.70 -10.07
C ILE A 50 -0.76 6.02 -9.56
N ASP A 51 -2.09 6.17 -9.63
CA ASP A 51 -2.77 7.28 -8.96
C ASP A 51 -2.77 7.08 -7.44
N LEU A 52 -1.99 7.89 -6.74
CA LEU A 52 -1.83 7.81 -5.28
C LEU A 52 -3.15 7.94 -4.54
N GLN A 53 -4.04 8.83 -4.98
CA GLN A 53 -5.30 9.09 -4.29
C GLN A 53 -6.23 7.88 -4.37
N SER A 54 -6.32 7.24 -5.55
CA SER A 54 -7.10 6.02 -5.76
C SER A 54 -6.54 4.87 -4.92
N MET A 55 -5.22 4.69 -4.89
CA MET A 55 -4.60 3.65 -4.07
C MET A 55 -4.85 3.86 -2.58
N LEU A 56 -4.70 5.09 -2.06
CA LEU A 56 -4.96 5.38 -0.65
C LEU A 56 -6.41 5.13 -0.26
N GLU A 57 -7.36 5.41 -1.14
CA GLU A 57 -8.78 5.13 -0.90
C GLU A 57 -9.03 3.62 -0.82
N ASP A 58 -8.57 2.85 -1.81
CA ASP A 58 -8.75 1.40 -1.83
C ASP A 58 -8.11 0.71 -0.61
N LEU A 59 -6.93 1.18 -0.19
CA LEU A 59 -6.26 0.69 1.02
C LEU A 59 -7.12 0.94 2.27
N ARG A 60 -7.72 2.13 2.41
CA ARG A 60 -8.58 2.46 3.56
C ARG A 60 -9.86 1.64 3.54
N VAL A 61 -10.48 1.47 2.36
CA VAL A 61 -11.67 0.61 2.20
C VAL A 61 -11.37 -0.81 2.67
N ALA A 62 -10.24 -1.40 2.25
CA ALA A 62 -9.86 -2.76 2.67
C ALA A 62 -9.69 -2.89 4.19
N VAL A 63 -9.07 -1.89 4.84
CA VAL A 63 -8.93 -1.87 6.31
C VAL A 63 -10.28 -1.74 7.02
N GLU A 64 -11.20 -0.93 6.49
CA GLU A 64 -12.55 -0.81 7.07
C GLU A 64 -13.38 -2.08 6.85
N GLU A 65 -13.27 -2.75 5.70
CA GLU A 65 -13.95 -4.01 5.42
C GLU A 65 -13.47 -5.14 6.34
N ALA A 66 -12.18 -5.22 6.64
CA ALA A 66 -11.60 -6.24 7.52
C ALA A 66 -12.00 -6.12 9.00
N LYS A 67 -12.56 -4.98 9.43
CA LYS A 67 -13.05 -4.76 10.80
C LYS A 67 -14.46 -5.31 11.04
N ASN A 68 -15.18 -5.70 9.98
CA ASN A 68 -16.57 -6.18 10.03
C ASN A 68 -16.64 -7.71 10.07
#